data_AF-W5SJY6-F1
#
_entry.id   AF-W5SJY6-F1
#
_cell.length_a   1.000
_cell.length_b   1.000
_cell.length_c   1.000
_cell.angle_alpha   90.00
_cell.angle_beta   90.00
_cell.angle_gamma   90.00
#
_symmetry.space_group_name_H-M   'P 1'
#
loop_
_entity.id
_entity.type
_entity.pdbx_description
1 polymer ?
#
loop_
_entity_poly.entity_id
_entity_poly.type
_entity_poly.pdbx_seq_one_letter_code
_entity_poly.pdbx_strand_id
1 'polypeptide(L)'
;MYNNYIRRFFMEYMQMEPVITRQMVLNELVKVGINREIADDLSYRYYKNELTIKDLQYLESNFNLKLEVLERGLKADIKELDNKIDTVENNLNNKIDTKFKELDNKIDKVRDELKSDISLVRKDMEVNKMELDTKIDKFASEVKGTFKLHAWMFGTIITINVGIFIALISMLYALFIK
;
A
#
# COMPACT_ATOMS: atom_id res chain seq x y z
N MET A 1 17.03 -41.63 -29.97
CA MET A 1 18.20 -42.49 -29.66
C MET A 1 17.95 -43.39 -28.44
N TYR A 2 17.55 -42.85 -27.29
CA TYR A 2 17.32 -43.60 -26.02
C TYR A 2 16.33 -44.78 -26.13
N ASN A 3 15.19 -44.58 -26.79
CA ASN A 3 14.17 -45.62 -26.98
C ASN A 3 14.65 -46.84 -27.79
N ASN A 4 15.60 -46.66 -28.72
CA ASN A 4 16.14 -47.78 -29.50
C ASN A 4 17.12 -48.64 -28.70
N TYR A 5 17.84 -48.06 -27.72
CA TYR A 5 18.72 -48.82 -26.84
C TYR A 5 17.94 -49.68 -25.85
N ILE A 6 16.92 -49.12 -25.20
CA ILE A 6 16.07 -49.87 -24.27
C ILE A 6 15.39 -51.03 -24.99
N ARG A 7 14.87 -50.80 -26.20
CA ARG A 7 14.21 -51.84 -27.00
C ARG A 7 15.17 -52.95 -27.45
N ARG A 8 16.41 -52.61 -27.82
CA ARG A 8 17.42 -53.59 -28.24
C ARG A 8 17.92 -54.42 -27.05
N PHE A 9 18.15 -53.77 -25.90
CA PHE A 9 18.55 -54.43 -24.66
C PHE A 9 17.48 -55.41 -24.15
N PHE A 10 16.20 -55.02 -24.19
CA PHE A 10 15.09 -55.91 -23.83
C PHE A 10 14.94 -57.11 -24.78
N MET A 11 15.11 -56.91 -26.09
CA MET A 11 15.00 -57.98 -27.09
C MET A 11 16.15 -59.00 -26.99
N GLU A 12 17.35 -58.55 -26.64
CA GLU A 12 18.54 -59.39 -26.48
C GLU A 12 18.46 -60.23 -25.18
N TYR A 13 17.89 -59.68 -24.10
CA TYR A 13 17.61 -60.42 -22.86
C TYR A 13 16.53 -61.50 -23.01
N MET A 14 15.46 -61.26 -23.78
CA MET A 14 14.39 -62.26 -23.96
C MET A 14 14.80 -63.49 -24.79
N GLN A 15 15.89 -63.43 -25.56
CA GLN A 15 16.33 -64.55 -26.40
C GLN A 15 17.19 -65.58 -25.65
N MET A 16 17.59 -65.31 -24.40
CA MET A 16 18.59 -66.09 -23.66
C MET A 16 18.02 -66.96 -22.53
N GLU A 17 16.71 -66.89 -22.23
CA GLU A 17 16.10 -67.71 -21.19
C GLU A 17 15.55 -69.02 -21.77
N PRO A 18 15.87 -70.20 -21.19
CA PRO A 18 15.26 -71.45 -21.60
C PRO A 18 13.73 -71.37 -21.39
N VAL A 19 12.96 -71.53 -22.46
CA VAL A 19 11.49 -71.49 -22.39
C VAL A 19 11.00 -72.73 -21.66
N ILE A 20 10.66 -72.57 -20.39
CA ILE A 20 10.08 -73.63 -19.57
C ILE A 20 8.65 -73.93 -20.07
N THR A 21 8.44 -75.10 -20.65
CA THR A 21 7.12 -75.51 -21.16
C THR A 21 6.22 -76.01 -20.03
N ARG A 22 4.88 -75.89 -20.20
CA ARG A 22 3.89 -76.45 -19.27
C ARG A 22 4.18 -77.92 -18.92
N GLN A 23 4.54 -78.73 -19.92
CA GLN A 23 4.78 -80.16 -19.73
C GLN A 23 6.04 -80.44 -18.89
N MET A 24 7.09 -79.62 -19.05
CA MET A 24 8.30 -79.73 -18.22
C MET A 24 7.98 -79.46 -16.75
N VAL A 25 7.19 -78.42 -16.47
CA VAL A 25 6.74 -78.08 -15.11
C VAL A 25 5.84 -79.17 -14.55
N LEU A 26 4.87 -79.64 -15.32
CA LEU A 26 3.96 -80.73 -14.92
C LEU A 26 4.75 -81.99 -14.53
N ASN A 27 5.70 -82.41 -15.36
CA ASN A 27 6.50 -83.61 -15.11
C ASN A 27 7.34 -83.48 -13.84
N GLU A 28 7.99 -82.33 -13.62
CA GLU A 28 8.77 -82.10 -12.39
C GLU A 28 7.89 -82.01 -11.14
N LEU A 29 6.72 -81.36 -11.21
CA LEU A 29 5.76 -81.29 -10.09
C LEU A 29 5.25 -82.69 -9.70
N VAL A 30 4.90 -83.53 -10.67
CA VAL A 30 4.47 -84.92 -10.42
C VAL A 30 5.62 -85.76 -9.85
N LYS A 31 6.85 -85.56 -10.36
CA LYS A 31 8.05 -86.29 -9.92
C LYS A 31 8.42 -85.99 -8.47
N VAL A 32 8.16 -84.78 -7.97
CA VAL A 32 8.33 -84.44 -6.54
C VAL A 32 7.15 -84.86 -5.67
N GLY A 33 6.19 -85.61 -6.21
CA GLY A 33 5.09 -86.23 -5.46
C GLY A 33 3.81 -85.39 -5.35
N ILE A 34 3.67 -84.30 -6.12
CA ILE A 34 2.41 -83.54 -6.16
C ILE A 34 1.37 -84.34 -6.95
N ASN A 35 0.13 -84.38 -6.44
CA ASN A 35 -1.00 -85.02 -7.12
C ASN A 35 -1.13 -84.50 -8.56
N ARG A 36 -1.35 -85.41 -9.52
CA ARG A 36 -1.36 -85.07 -10.96
C ARG A 36 -2.38 -83.99 -11.34
N GLU A 37 -3.56 -83.96 -10.71
CA GLU A 37 -4.56 -82.92 -10.95
C GLU A 37 -4.09 -81.56 -10.44
N ILE A 38 -3.48 -81.53 -9.26
CA ILE A 38 -2.90 -80.30 -8.67
C ILE A 38 -1.70 -79.82 -9.49
N ALA A 39 -0.85 -80.74 -9.95
CA ALA A 39 0.31 -80.41 -10.79
C ALA A 39 -0.11 -79.89 -12.18
N ASP A 40 -1.20 -80.41 -12.75
CA ASP A 40 -1.73 -79.95 -14.04
C ASP A 40 -2.29 -78.52 -13.95
N ASP A 41 -2.99 -78.20 -12.85
CA ASP A 41 -3.45 -76.83 -12.55
C ASP A 41 -2.28 -75.87 -12.26
N LEU A 42 -1.32 -76.25 -11.41
CA LEU A 42 -0.15 -75.41 -11.10
C LEU A 42 0.74 -75.16 -12.33
N SER A 43 0.99 -76.19 -13.14
CA SER A 43 1.77 -76.04 -14.37
C SER A 43 1.06 -75.16 -15.40
N TYR A 44 -0.27 -75.21 -15.45
CA TYR A 44 -1.08 -74.31 -16.28
C TYR A 44 -0.95 -72.85 -15.81
N ARG A 45 -1.12 -72.59 -14.51
CA ARG A 45 -0.98 -71.26 -13.90
C ARG A 45 0.42 -70.68 -14.10
N TYR A 46 1.45 -71.50 -13.95
CA TYR A 46 2.85 -71.13 -14.22
C TYR A 46 3.05 -70.77 -15.70
N TYR A 47 2.62 -71.64 -16.62
CA TYR A 47 2.74 -71.38 -18.06
C TYR A 47 1.98 -70.13 -18.51
N LYS A 48 0.89 -69.78 -17.82
CA LYS A 48 0.09 -68.58 -18.07
C LYS A 48 0.51 -67.35 -17.25
N ASN A 49 1.53 -67.46 -16.40
CA ASN A 49 1.96 -66.39 -15.49
C ASN A 49 0.82 -65.78 -14.66
N GLU A 50 -0.22 -66.56 -14.36
CA GLU A 50 -1.42 -66.05 -13.68
C GLU A 50 -1.11 -65.54 -12.27
N LEU A 51 -0.13 -66.14 -11.60
CA LEU A 51 0.28 -65.73 -10.25
C LEU A 51 1.04 -64.39 -10.29
N THR A 52 2.01 -64.24 -11.18
CA THR A 52 2.80 -63.01 -11.38
C THR A 52 1.92 -61.82 -11.76
N ILE A 53 0.91 -62.04 -12.63
CA ILE A 53 -0.03 -61.00 -13.03
C ILE A 53 -0.85 -60.51 -11.84
N LYS A 54 -1.32 -61.41 -10.98
CA LYS A 54 -2.08 -61.05 -9.77
C LYS A 54 -1.25 -60.22 -8.79
N ASP A 55 0.02 -60.55 -8.60
CA ASP A 55 0.93 -59.79 -7.73
C ASP A 55 1.20 -58.39 -8.28
N LEU A 56 1.39 -58.26 -9.60
CA LEU A 56 1.54 -56.95 -10.26
C LEU A 56 0.27 -56.10 -10.14
N GLN A 57 -0.91 -56.69 -10.33
CA GLN A 57 -2.19 -56.01 -10.13
C GLN A 57 -2.37 -55.53 -8.68
N TYR A 58 -1.97 -56.35 -7.71
CA TYR A 58 -1.99 -55.95 -6.30
C TYR A 58 -1.04 -54.77 -6.03
N LEU A 59 0.16 -54.83 -6.58
CA LEU A 59 1.15 -53.76 -6.42
C LEU A 59 0.69 -52.45 -7.07
N GLU A 60 0.15 -52.52 -8.29
CA GLU A 60 -0.47 -51.39 -8.99
C GLU A 60 -1.58 -50.77 -8.17
N SER A 61 -2.51 -51.59 -7.66
CA SER A 61 -3.59 -51.12 -6.79
C SER A 61 -3.07 -50.43 -5.53
N ASN A 62 -2.05 -50.99 -4.87
CA ASN A 62 -1.44 -50.41 -3.67
C ASN A 62 -0.78 -49.05 -3.96
N PHE A 63 -0.06 -48.93 -5.07
CA PHE A 63 0.57 -47.68 -5.49
C PHE A 63 -0.47 -46.62 -5.85
N ASN A 64 -1.51 -46.98 -6.60
CA ASN A 64 -2.58 -46.05 -6.94
C ASN A 64 -3.27 -45.50 -5.68
N LEU A 65 -3.58 -46.37 -4.70
CA LEU A 65 -4.15 -45.94 -3.43
C LEU A 65 -3.24 -44.97 -2.66
N LYS A 66 -1.92 -45.25 -2.61
CA LYS A 66 -0.96 -44.36 -1.95
C LYS A 66 -0.83 -43.01 -2.66
N LEU A 67 -0.83 -43.01 -3.98
CA LEU A 67 -0.80 -41.79 -4.79
C LEU A 67 -2.05 -40.94 -4.56
N GLU A 68 -3.24 -41.56 -4.53
CA GLU A 68 -4.48 -40.84 -4.23
C GLU A 68 -4.49 -40.24 -2.82
N VAL A 69 -4.01 -40.97 -1.81
CA VAL A 69 -3.91 -40.45 -0.44
C VAL A 69 -2.96 -39.25 -0.40
N LEU A 70 -1.82 -39.35 -1.06
CA LEU A 70 -0.83 -38.27 -1.14
C LEU A 70 -1.41 -37.04 -1.85
N GLU A 71 -2.09 -37.22 -2.99
CA GLU A 71 -2.74 -36.14 -3.73
C GLU A 71 -3.81 -35.43 -2.88
N ARG A 72 -4.62 -36.21 -2.15
CA ARG A 72 -5.61 -35.65 -1.21
C ARG A 72 -4.96 -34.85 -0.10
N GLY A 73 -3.86 -35.35 0.48
CA GLY A 73 -3.09 -34.64 1.52
C GLY A 73 -2.55 -33.31 1.00
N LEU A 74 -1.88 -33.33 -0.15
CA LEU A 74 -1.33 -32.11 -0.77
C LEU A 74 -2.42 -31.08 -1.12
N LYS A 75 -3.58 -31.52 -1.63
CA LYS A 75 -4.72 -30.62 -1.89
C LYS A 75 -5.26 -29.99 -0.60
N ALA A 76 -5.29 -30.75 0.50
CA ALA A 76 -5.71 -30.22 1.80
C ALA A 76 -4.71 -29.17 2.33
N ASP A 77 -3.41 -29.46 2.24
CA ASP A 77 -2.36 -28.54 2.67
C ASP A 77 -2.36 -27.24 1.86
N ILE A 78 -2.52 -27.32 0.53
CA ILE A 78 -2.65 -26.15 -0.35
C ILE A 78 -3.86 -25.31 0.06
N LYS A 79 -5.01 -25.93 0.28
CA LYS A 79 -6.23 -25.23 0.71
C LYS A 79 -6.04 -24.56 2.08
N GLU A 80 -5.32 -25.19 3.01
CA GLU A 80 -5.02 -24.58 4.31
C GLU A 80 -4.10 -23.36 4.14
N LEU A 81 -3.10 -23.45 3.27
CA LEU A 81 -2.20 -22.33 2.95
C LEU A 81 -2.96 -21.18 2.29
N ASP A 82 -3.84 -21.45 1.32
CA ASP A 82 -4.68 -20.43 0.69
C ASP A 82 -5.53 -19.68 1.73
N ASN A 83 -6.19 -20.41 2.65
CA ASN A 83 -6.96 -19.79 3.73
C ASN A 83 -6.10 -18.91 4.66
N LYS A 84 -4.85 -19.36 4.95
CA LYS A 84 -3.91 -18.57 5.76
C LYS A 84 -3.47 -17.30 5.03
N ILE A 85 -3.23 -17.38 3.71
CA ILE A 85 -2.89 -16.24 2.87
C ILE A 85 -4.04 -15.24 2.87
N ASP A 86 -5.28 -15.68 2.60
CA ASP A 86 -6.47 -14.83 2.61
C ASP A 86 -6.66 -14.13 3.97
N THR A 87 -6.41 -14.85 5.06
CA THR A 87 -6.51 -14.28 6.42
C THR A 87 -5.45 -13.21 6.66
N VAL A 88 -4.21 -13.44 6.22
CA VAL A 88 -3.12 -12.47 6.35
C VAL A 88 -3.40 -11.23 5.49
N GLU A 89 -3.85 -11.42 4.25
CA GLU A 89 -4.20 -10.33 3.34
C GLU A 89 -5.31 -9.44 3.93
N ASN A 90 -6.41 -10.04 4.40
CA ASN A 90 -7.49 -9.30 5.03
C ASN A 90 -7.03 -8.53 6.28
N ASN A 91 -6.16 -9.14 7.10
CA ASN A 91 -5.61 -8.47 8.28
C ASN A 91 -4.71 -7.28 7.91
N LEU A 92 -3.91 -7.40 6.84
CA LEU A 92 -3.07 -6.32 6.35
C LEU A 92 -3.93 -5.18 5.77
N ASN A 93 -4.93 -5.49 4.94
CA ASN A 93 -5.86 -4.51 4.39
C ASN A 93 -6.55 -3.71 5.51
N ASN A 94 -7.09 -4.40 6.52
CA ASN A 94 -7.71 -3.73 7.67
C ASN A 94 -6.76 -2.81 8.44
N LYS A 95 -5.49 -3.23 8.62
CA LYS A 95 -4.46 -2.40 9.28
C LYS A 95 -4.13 -1.17 8.45
N ILE A 96 -4.00 -1.33 7.13
CA ILE A 96 -3.71 -0.24 6.20
C ILE A 96 -4.85 0.77 6.21
N ASP A 97 -6.11 0.33 6.08
CA ASP A 97 -7.28 1.19 6.11
C ASP A 97 -7.41 1.98 7.42
N THR A 98 -7.11 1.32 8.55
CA THR A 98 -7.09 1.97 9.86
C THR A 98 -6.03 3.07 9.90
N LYS A 99 -4.84 2.81 9.36
CA LYS A 99 -3.75 3.80 9.33
C LYS A 99 -4.03 4.98 8.41
N PHE A 100 -4.69 4.76 7.28
CA PHE A 100 -5.16 5.86 6.43
C PHE A 100 -6.17 6.75 7.16
N LYS A 101 -7.18 6.16 7.83
CA LYS A 101 -8.15 6.94 8.64
C LYS A 101 -7.49 7.72 9.77
N GLU A 102 -6.51 7.13 10.46
CA GLU A 102 -5.74 7.84 11.49
C GLU A 102 -4.96 9.03 10.91
N LEU A 103 -4.39 8.89 9.71
CA LEU A 103 -3.66 9.97 9.03
C LEU A 103 -4.60 11.08 8.56
N ASP A 104 -5.72 10.74 7.94
CA ASP A 104 -6.74 11.71 7.50
C ASP A 104 -7.22 12.57 8.68
N ASN A 105 -7.55 11.94 9.81
CA ASN A 105 -7.96 12.64 11.03
C ASN A 105 -6.86 13.60 11.55
N LYS A 106 -5.59 13.21 11.47
CA LYS A 106 -4.47 14.08 11.87
C LYS A 106 -4.33 15.28 10.93
N ILE A 107 -4.49 15.06 9.63
CA ILE A 107 -4.44 16.11 8.61
C ILE A 107 -5.58 17.11 8.83
N ASP A 108 -6.80 16.63 9.04
CA ASP A 108 -7.96 17.48 9.30
C ASP A 108 -7.77 18.32 10.57
N LYS A 109 -7.26 17.71 11.64
CA LYS A 109 -6.97 18.45 12.89
C LYS A 109 -5.95 19.57 12.67
N VAL A 110 -4.83 19.28 12.00
CA VAL A 110 -3.81 20.31 11.68
C VAL A 110 -4.38 21.40 10.79
N ARG A 111 -5.23 21.05 9.83
CA ARG A 111 -5.90 22.01 8.95
C ARG A 111 -6.81 22.96 9.72
N ASP A 112 -7.58 22.43 10.67
CA ASP A 112 -8.47 23.23 11.52
C ASP A 112 -7.70 24.14 12.48
N GLU A 113 -6.62 23.63 13.09
CA GLU A 113 -5.69 24.43 13.91
C GLU A 113 -5.10 25.60 13.10
N LEU A 114 -4.55 25.33 11.91
CA LEU A 114 -4.02 26.38 11.03
C LEU A 114 -5.07 27.40 10.59
N LYS A 115 -6.30 26.95 10.31
CA LYS A 115 -7.40 27.84 9.96
C LYS A 115 -7.76 28.77 11.12
N SER A 116 -7.77 28.25 12.35
CA SER A 116 -7.96 29.03 13.58
C SER A 116 -6.87 30.08 13.75
N ASP A 117 -5.59 29.69 13.64
CA ASP A 117 -4.44 30.58 13.78
C ASP A 117 -4.46 31.70 12.74
N ILE A 118 -4.74 31.38 11.47
CA ILE A 118 -4.88 32.39 10.40
C ILE A 118 -6.03 33.36 10.72
N SER A 119 -7.13 32.88 11.29
CA SER A 119 -8.26 33.75 11.68
C SER A 119 -7.88 34.70 12.82
N LEU A 120 -7.11 34.23 13.80
CA LEU A 120 -6.61 35.07 14.90
C LEU A 120 -5.67 36.15 14.37
N VAL A 121 -4.68 35.77 13.55
CA VAL A 121 -3.73 36.72 12.95
C VAL A 121 -4.45 37.78 12.11
N ARG A 122 -5.50 37.41 11.35
CA ARG A 122 -6.33 38.36 10.61
C ARG A 122 -7.02 39.37 11.51
N LYS A 123 -7.58 38.91 12.63
CA LYS A 123 -8.23 39.78 13.61
C LYS A 123 -7.24 40.74 14.25
N ASP A 124 -6.05 40.26 14.62
CA ASP A 124 -5.00 41.09 15.21
C ASP A 124 -4.52 42.17 14.22
N MET A 125 -4.37 41.83 12.94
CA MET A 125 -4.06 42.81 11.89
C MET A 125 -5.16 43.85 11.72
N GLU A 126 -6.43 43.45 11.79
CA GLU A 126 -7.57 44.38 11.70
C GLU A 126 -7.60 45.36 12.89
N VAL A 127 -7.36 44.86 14.11
CA VAL A 127 -7.25 45.69 15.31
C VAL A 127 -6.08 46.66 15.20
N ASN A 128 -4.90 46.19 14.82
CA ASN A 128 -3.72 47.04 14.64
C ASN A 128 -3.96 48.13 13.58
N LYS A 129 -4.67 47.81 12.50
CA LYS A 129 -5.06 48.79 11.47
C LYS A 129 -5.97 49.87 12.05
N MET A 130 -7.01 49.49 12.80
CA MET A 130 -7.92 50.46 13.44
C MET A 130 -7.19 51.36 14.45
N GLU A 131 -6.27 50.80 15.23
CA GLU A 131 -5.46 51.58 16.18
C GLU A 131 -4.56 52.57 15.44
N LEU A 132 -3.94 52.15 14.33
CA LEU A 132 -3.12 53.02 13.49
C LEU A 132 -3.94 54.16 12.87
N ASP A 133 -5.10 53.84 12.30
CA ASP A 133 -6.02 54.83 11.71
C ASP A 133 -6.42 55.87 12.77
N THR A 134 -6.76 55.42 13.99
CA THR A 134 -7.10 56.31 15.12
C THR A 134 -5.94 57.23 15.52
N LYS A 135 -4.70 56.71 15.56
CA LYS A 135 -3.50 57.51 15.84
C LYS A 135 -3.23 58.54 14.75
N ILE A 136 -3.40 58.17 13.49
CA ILE A 136 -3.24 59.07 12.34
C ILE A 136 -4.28 60.18 12.38
N ASP A 137 -5.55 59.86 12.63
CA ASP A 137 -6.64 60.85 12.74
C ASP A 137 -6.39 61.84 13.87
N LYS A 138 -5.95 61.34 15.03
CA LYS A 138 -5.58 62.19 16.17
C LYS A 138 -4.44 63.14 15.79
N PHE A 139 -3.35 62.63 15.22
CA PHE A 139 -2.21 63.44 14.79
C PHE A 139 -2.62 64.50 13.75
N ALA A 140 -3.42 64.11 12.75
CA ALA A 140 -3.94 65.04 11.75
C ALA A 140 -4.79 66.16 12.38
N SER A 141 -5.61 65.83 13.38
CA SER A 141 -6.43 66.82 14.11
C SER A 141 -5.58 67.79 14.94
N GLU A 142 -4.55 67.30 15.62
CA GLU A 142 -3.61 68.11 16.40
C GLU A 142 -2.84 69.08 15.50
N VAL A 143 -2.27 68.57 14.40
CA VAL A 143 -1.54 69.38 13.40
C VAL A 143 -2.46 70.43 12.75
N LYS A 144 -3.70 70.07 12.40
CA LYS A 144 -4.67 71.02 11.85
C LYS A 144 -5.02 72.11 12.88
N GLY A 145 -5.15 71.75 14.15
CA GLY A 145 -5.38 72.68 15.26
C GLY A 145 -4.23 73.67 15.42
N THR A 146 -2.99 73.19 15.45
CA THR A 146 -1.81 74.05 15.56
C THR A 146 -1.68 74.99 14.35
N PHE A 147 -1.88 74.51 13.12
CA PHE A 147 -1.84 75.39 11.94
C PHE A 147 -2.92 76.47 11.97
N LYS A 148 -4.14 76.16 12.40
CA LYS A 148 -5.20 77.17 12.56
C LYS A 148 -4.81 78.25 13.57
N LEU A 149 -4.22 77.86 14.69
CA LEU A 149 -3.74 78.80 15.70
C LEU A 149 -2.63 79.70 15.15
N HIS A 150 -1.63 79.12 14.47
CA HIS A 150 -0.54 79.90 13.86
C HIS A 150 -1.06 80.85 12.77
N ALA A 151 -1.98 80.40 11.92
CA ALA A 151 -2.60 81.24 10.90
C ALA A 151 -3.34 82.44 11.53
N TRP A 152 -4.08 82.20 12.62
CA TRP A 152 -4.75 83.26 13.38
C TRP A 152 -3.75 84.25 13.99
N MET A 153 -2.69 83.76 14.64
CA MET A 153 -1.62 84.58 15.21
C MET A 153 -0.94 85.44 14.14
N PHE A 154 -0.55 84.85 13.00
CA PHE A 154 0.04 85.60 11.89
C PHE A 154 -0.90 86.67 11.35
N GLY A 155 -2.21 86.40 11.26
CA GLY A 155 -3.20 87.41 10.91
C GLY A 155 -3.11 88.64 11.82
N THR A 156 -3.11 88.44 13.15
CA THR A 156 -3.00 89.55 14.11
C THR A 156 -1.67 90.31 13.99
N ILE A 157 -0.56 89.59 13.82
CA ILE A 157 0.78 90.18 13.67
C ILE A 157 0.83 91.03 12.39
N ILE A 158 0.30 90.53 11.29
CA ILE A 158 0.26 91.26 10.01
C ILE A 158 -0.59 92.53 10.17
N THR A 159 -1.79 92.44 10.75
CA THR A 159 -2.67 93.61 10.95
C THR A 159 -2.01 94.69 11.81
N ILE A 160 -1.35 94.32 12.91
CA ILE A 160 -0.63 95.27 13.77
C ILE A 160 0.50 95.96 13.00
N ASN A 161 1.33 95.19 12.29
CA ASN A 161 2.45 95.74 11.51
C ASN A 161 1.96 96.71 10.42
N VAL A 162 0.93 96.34 9.66
CA VAL A 162 0.32 97.22 8.64
C VAL A 162 -0.20 98.52 9.28
N GLY A 163 -0.90 98.43 10.41
CA GLY A 163 -1.41 99.61 11.12
C GLY A 163 -0.30 100.57 11.57
N ILE A 164 0.80 100.04 12.11
CA ILE A 164 1.98 100.84 12.49
C ILE A 164 2.59 101.54 11.26
N PHE A 165 2.77 100.83 10.14
CA PHE A 165 3.30 101.44 8.92
C PHE A 165 2.43 102.59 8.40
N ILE A 166 1.11 102.43 8.38
CA ILE A 166 0.19 103.49 7.97
C ILE A 166 0.34 104.71 8.89
N ALA A 167 0.35 104.51 10.21
CA ALA A 167 0.50 105.60 11.17
C ALA A 167 1.83 106.36 11.01
N LEU A 168 2.93 105.65 10.75
CA LEU A 168 4.24 106.26 10.47
C LEU A 168 4.23 107.08 9.18
N ILE A 169 3.63 106.56 8.10
CA ILE A 169 3.49 107.30 6.83
C ILE A 169 2.66 108.57 7.04
N SER A 170 1.57 108.49 7.80
CA SER A 170 0.73 109.65 8.14
C SER A 170 1.51 110.72 8.92
N MET A 171 2.33 110.31 9.90
CA MET A 171 3.20 111.24 10.62
C MET A 171 4.26 111.88 9.72
N LEU A 172 4.88 111.11 8.83
CA LEU A 172 5.87 111.62 7.87
C LEU A 172 5.24 112.66 6.94
N TYR A 173 4.06 112.38 6.40
CA TYR A 173 3.30 113.30 5.55
C TYR A 173 2.97 114.62 6.29
N ALA A 174 2.58 114.53 7.56
CA ALA A 174 2.31 115.71 8.39
C ALA A 174 3.55 116.58 8.65
N LEU A 175 4.75 116.00 8.68
CA LEU A 175 6.01 116.74 8.84
C LEU A 175 6.43 117.48 7.56
N PHE A 176 6.11 116.97 6.38
CA PHE A 176 6.52 117.56 5.09
C PHE A 176 5.54 118.59 4.50
N ILE A 177 4.33 118.73 5.07
CA ILE A 177 3.29 119.68 4.60
C ILE A 177 3.19 120.96 5.47
N LYS A 178 4.12 121.14 6.40
CA LYS A 178 4.41 122.44 7.03
C LYS A 178 5.49 123.17 6.25
#